data_AF-A0A8J6I1S4-F1
#
_entry.id   AF-A0A8J6I1S4-F1
#
_cell.length_a   1.000
_cell.length_b   1.000
_cell.length_c   1.000
_cell.angle_alpha   90.00
_cell.angle_beta   90.00
_cell.angle_gamma   90.00
#
_symmetry.space_group_name_H-M   'P 1'
#
loop_
_entity.id
_entity.type
_entity.pdbx_description
1 polymer ?
#
loop_
_entity_poly.entity_id
_entity_poly.type
_entity_poly.pdbx_seq_one_letter_code
_entity_poly.pdbx_strand_id
1 'polypeptide(L)' 'MTEKTFEEALARLEFIIDELEKGELNLDESLKLFEEGIALARHCNAKLDEAQGKVELLLGIEDGMAKTAPFQPEEESV' A
#
# COMPACT_ATOMS: atom_id res chain seq x y z
N MET A 1 -6.80 -17.81 -9.13
CA MET A 1 -7.59 -16.61 -8.79
C MET A 1 -6.72 -15.43 -9.15
N THR A 2 -7.17 -14.58 -10.07
CA THR A 2 -6.39 -13.41 -10.50
C THR A 2 -6.42 -12.39 -9.37
N GLU A 3 -5.30 -12.20 -8.66
CA GLU A 3 -5.16 -11.09 -7.73
C GLU A 3 -5.32 -9.78 -8.51
N LYS A 4 -6.16 -8.87 -8.02
CA LYS A 4 -6.28 -7.53 -8.60
C LYS A 4 -4.97 -6.77 -8.37
N THR A 5 -4.46 -6.15 -9.43
CA THR A 5 -3.32 -5.23 -9.33
C THR A 5 -3.67 -4.03 -8.42
N PHE A 6 -2.65 -3.30 -7.96
CA PHE A 6 -2.86 -2.11 -7.13
C PHE A 6 -3.70 -1.07 -7.89
N GLU A 7 -3.37 -0.85 -9.15
CA GLU A 7 -4.02 0.11 -10.04
C GLU A 7 -5.49 -0.25 -10.28
N GLU A 8 -5.80 -1.53 -10.51
CA GLU A 8 -7.19 -1.99 -10.65
C GLU A 8 -7.99 -1.86 -9.36
N ALA A 9 -7.37 -2.15 -8.21
CA ALA A 9 -8.01 -2.02 -6.91
C ALA A 9 -8.29 -0.54 -6.57
N LEU A 10 -7.35 0.35 -6.87
CA LEU A 10 -7.49 1.78 -6.67
C LEU A 10 -8.57 2.38 -7.57
N ALA A 11 -8.56 2.06 -8.87
CA ALA A 11 -9.59 2.53 -9.81
C ALA A 11 -11.00 2.06 -9.41
N ARG A 12 -11.14 0.83 -8.89
CA ARG A 12 -12.41 0.33 -8.36
C ARG A 12 -12.84 1.08 -7.10
N LEU A 13 -11.91 1.41 -6.21
CA LEU A 13 -12.20 2.17 -5.00
C LEU A 13 -12.67 3.60 -5.33
N GLU A 14 -12.02 4.27 -6.28
CA GLU A 14 -12.44 5.59 -6.76
C GLU A 14 -13.85 5.56 -7.35
N PHE A 15 -14.15 4.54 -8.16
CA PHE A 15 -15.50 4.34 -8.68
C PHE A 15 -16.53 4.17 -7.56
N ILE A 16 -16.22 3.38 -6.54
CA ILE A 16 -17.12 3.18 -5.39
C ILE A 16 -17.39 4.50 -4.65
N ILE A 17 -16.35 5.31 -4.45
CA ILE A 17 -16.49 6.62 -3.80
C ILE A 17 -17.43 7.52 -4.62
N ASP A 18 -17.22 7.60 -5.93
CA ASP A 18 -18.08 8.38 -6.84
C ASP A 18 -19.56 7.92 -6.77
N GLU A 19 -19.81 6.61 -6.77
CA GLU A 19 -21.17 6.07 -6.65
C GLU A 19 -21.83 6.38 -5.29
N LEU A 20 -21.06 6.31 -4.20
CA LEU A 20 -21.55 6.65 -2.86
C LEU A 20 -21.83 8.15 -2.72
N GLU A 21 -21.02 9.01 -3.33
CA GLU A 21 -21.17 10.47 -3.30
C GLU A 21 -22.37 10.97 -4.11
N LYS A 22 -22.75 10.27 -5.19
CA LYS A 22 -23.97 10.58 -5.97
C LYS A 22 -25.24 10.47 -5.14
N GLY A 23 -25.29 9.58 -4.16
CA GLY A 23 -26.43 9.42 -3.27
C GLY A 23 -27.70 8.86 -3.93
N GLU A 24 -27.59 8.27 -5.11
CA GLU A 24 -28.72 7.67 -5.86
C GLU A 24 -29.02 6.23 -5.43
N LEU A 25 -28.14 5.62 -4.65
CA LEU A 25 -28.21 4.23 -4.21
C LEU A 25 -29.15 4.06 -3.03
N ASN A 26 -29.80 2.90 -2.96
CA ASN A 26 -30.53 2.54 -1.76
C ASN A 26 -29.57 2.09 -0.63
N LEU A 27 -30.11 1.89 0.58
CA LEU A 27 -29.31 1.53 1.75
C LEU A 27 -28.53 0.21 1.59
N ASP A 28 -29.15 -0.81 1.01
CA ASP A 28 -28.52 -2.13 0.83
C ASP A 28 -27.38 -2.07 -0.19
N GLU A 29 -27.58 -1.34 -1.29
CA GLU A 29 -26.54 -1.07 -2.30
C GLU A 29 -25.38 -0.27 -1.72
N SER A 30 -25.69 0.77 -0.95
CA SER A 30 -24.69 1.62 -0.29
C SER A 30 -23.83 0.81 0.68
N LEU A 31 -24.45 -0.07 1.47
CA LEU A 31 -23.72 -0.95 2.40
C LEU A 31 -22.80 -1.93 1.66
N LYS A 32 -23.25 -2.53 0.57
CA LYS A 32 -22.42 -3.43 -0.25
C LYS A 32 -21.20 -2.73 -0.83
N LEU A 33 -21.40 -1.54 -1.42
CA LEU A 33 -20.30 -0.75 -1.96
C LEU A 33 -19.34 -0.29 -0.85
N PHE A 34 -19.86 0.09 0.31
CA PHE A 34 -19.03 0.45 1.46
C PHE A 34 -18.16 -0.71 1.94
N GLU A 35 -18.72 -1.92 2.08
CA GLU A 35 -17.95 -3.13 2.44
C GLU A 35 -16.87 -3.44 1.40
N GLU A 36 -17.21 -3.37 0.10
CA GLU A 36 -16.23 -3.54 -0.98
C GLU A 36 -15.13 -2.47 -0.90
N GLY A 37 -15.49 -1.21 -0.67
CA GLY A 37 -14.56 -0.09 -0.54
C GLY A 37 -13.57 -0.28 0.61
N ILE A 38 -14.03 -0.74 1.77
CA ILE A 38 -13.16 -1.04 2.92
C ILE A 38 -12.18 -2.18 2.59
N ALA A 39 -12.63 -3.23 1.90
CA ALA A 39 -11.76 -4.33 1.50
C ALA A 39 -10.68 -3.86 0.51
N LEU A 40 -11.05 -3.04 -0.47
CA LEU A 40 -10.12 -2.47 -1.45
C LEU A 40 -9.12 -1.51 -0.82
N ALA A 41 -9.56 -0.65 0.11
CA ALA A 41 -8.68 0.26 0.82
C ALA A 41 -7.63 -0.51 1.64
N ARG A 42 -8.02 -1.60 2.31
CA ARG A 42 -7.08 -2.48 3.02
C ARG A 42 -6.08 -3.15 2.08
N HIS A 43 -6.54 -3.65 0.93
CA HIS A 43 -5.66 -4.23 -0.09
C HIS A 43 -4.63 -3.23 -0.61
N CYS A 44 -5.07 -2.00 -0.91
CA CYS A 44 -4.18 -0.94 -1.39
C CYS A 44 -3.12 -0.59 -0.35
N ASN A 45 -3.51 -0.40 0.92
CA ASN A 45 -2.55 -0.13 2.00
C ASN A 45 -1.53 -1.27 2.16
N ALA A 46 -1.97 -2.53 2.15
CA ALA A 46 -1.05 -3.66 2.26
C ALA A 46 -0.02 -3.72 1.12
N LYS A 47 -0.42 -3.36 -0.11
CA LYS A 47 0.50 -3.28 -1.26
C LYS A 47 1.47 -2.11 -1.12
N LEU A 48 1.03 -0.98 -0.59
CA LEU A 48 1.90 0.17 -0.30
C LEU A 48 2.93 -0.16 0.79
N ASP A 49 2.51 -0.83 1.86
CA ASP A 49 3.40 -1.28 2.94
C ASP A 49 4.46 -2.26 2.41
N GLU A 50 4.05 -3.21 1.55
CA GLU A 50 4.98 -4.14 0.89
C GLU A 50 6.00 -3.40 0.00
N ALA A 51 5.53 -2.40 -0.75
CA ALA A 51 6.40 -1.58 -1.60
C ALA A 51 7.36 -0.73 -0.77
N GLN A 52 6.88 -0.11 0.31
CA GLN A 52 7.70 0.67 1.24
C GLN A 52 8.81 -0.20 1.85
N GLY A 53 8.48 -1.39 2.37
CA GLY A 53 9.49 -2.28 2.96
C GLY A 53 10.56 -2.71 1.95
N LYS A 54 10.20 -2.91 0.68
CA LYS A 54 11.18 -3.18 -0.40
C LYS A 54 12.10 -1.98 -0.65
N VAL A 55 11.57 -0.76 -0.64
CA VAL A 55 12.36 0.47 -0.82
C VAL A 55 13.31 0.67 0.36
N GLU A 56 12.84 0.50 1.59
CA GLU A 56 13.67 0.62 2.80
C GLU A 56 14.84 -0.38 2.78
N LEU A 57 14.58 -1.63 2.40
CA LEU A 57 15.63 -2.64 2.26
C LEU A 57 16.69 -2.24 1.22
N LEU A 58 16.26 -1.73 0.06
CA LEU A 58 17.17 -1.29 -1.00
C LEU A 58 18.02 -0.07 -0.59
N LEU A 59 17.46 0.82 0.23
CA LEU A 59 18.16 1.99 0.75
C LEU A 59 19.02 1.68 1.99
N GLY A 60 18.92 0.47 2.55
CA GLY A 60 19.60 0.13 3.80
C GLY A 60 19.05 0.92 4.99
N ILE A 61 17.77 1.25 4.99
CA ILE A 61 17.07 1.99 6.03
C ILE A 61 16.27 0.99 6.88
N GLU A 62 16.28 1.16 8.21
CA GLU A 62 15.41 0.43 9.14
C GLU A 62 14.66 1.48 9.98
N ASP A 63 13.33 1.42 10.02
CA ASP A 63 12.48 2.36 10.78
C ASP A 63 12.69 3.84 10.40
N GLY A 64 12.94 4.13 9.11
CA GLY A 64 13.22 5.49 8.63
C GLY A 64 14.61 6.04 8.99
N MET A 65 15.47 5.25 9.65
CA MET A 65 16.86 5.59 9.94
C MET A 65 17.82 4.77 9.07
N ALA A 66 18.83 5.44 8.49
CA ALA A 66 19.88 4.75 7.77
C ALA A 66 20.60 3.75 8.70
N LYS A 67 20.77 2.50 8.26
CA LYS A 67 21.64 1.55 8.95
C LYS A 67 23.07 2.07 8.90
N THR A 68 23.55 2.60 10.03
CA THR A 68 24.97 2.84 10.21
C THR A 68 25.62 1.52 10.60
N ALA A 69 26.43 0.95 9.73
CA ALA A 69 27.38 -0.09 10.13
C ALA A 69 28.63 0.59 10.73
N PRO A 70 29.25 0.02 11.78
CA PRO A 70 30.55 0.50 12.25
C PRO A 70 31.55 0.40 11.09
N PHE A 71 32.17 1.53 10.77
CA PHE A 71 33.25 1.61 9.79
C PHE A 71 34.42 0.75 10.29
N GLN A 72 34.70 -0.36 9.61
CA GLN A 72 35.95 -1.08 9.78
C GLN A 72 36.94 -0.51 8.76
N PRO A 73 37.96 0.25 9.18
CA PRO A 73 39.04 0.60 8.27
C PRO A 73 39.66 -0.72 7.77
N GLU A 74 39.74 -0.88 6.46
CA GLU A 74 40.58 -1.91 5.87
C GLU A 74 41.99 -1.66 6.39
N GLU A 75 42.50 -2.57 7.22
CA GLU A 75 43.91 -2.57 7.63
C GLU A 75 44.74 -2.63 6.34
N GLU A 76 45.28 -1.47 5.94
CA GLU A 76 46.38 -1.41 4.97
C GLU A 76 47.46 -2.35 5.49
N SER A 77 47.59 -3.48 4.81
CA SER A 77 48.66 -4.44 5.05
C SER A 77 49.94 -3.78 4.55
N VAL A 78 50.69 -3.20 5.49
CA VAL A 78 52.06 -2.72 5.30
C VAL A 78 52.99 -3.88 5.00
#